data_AF-A0A013XND0-F1
#
_entry.id   AF-A0A013XND0-F1
#
_cell.length_a   1.000
_cell.length_b   1.000
_cell.length_c   1.000
_cell.angle_alpha   90.00
_cell.angle_beta   90.00
_cell.angle_gamma   90.00
#
_symmetry.space_group_name_H-M   'P 1'
#
loop_
_entity.id
_entity.type
_entity.pdbx_description
1 polymer ?
#
loop_
_entity_poly.entity_id
_entity_poly.type
_entity_poly.pdbx_seq_one_letter_code
_entity_poly.pdbx_strand_id
1 'polypeptide(L)'
;MFLTMSLVMMLAAAPSADAVGAGRKAYSQCLSAQVKPGLDKKLPLGEFQSEMKKACADKEAAFRAAIVATDKADGMSEKEAQADADDQTAEYIDKITAEYEDYNRPS
;
A
#
# COMPACT_ATOMS: atom_id res chain seq x y z
N MET A 1 8.75 -53.15 -8.00
CA MET A 1 7.72 -52.10 -8.08
C MET A 1 7.51 -51.55 -6.68
N PHE A 2 8.24 -50.50 -6.33
CA PHE A 2 8.05 -49.75 -5.08
C PHE A 2 7.80 -48.30 -5.50
N LEU A 3 6.64 -47.78 -5.07
CA LEU A 3 6.11 -46.48 -5.47
C LEU A 3 7.01 -45.35 -4.97
N THR A 4 7.51 -44.54 -5.89
CA THR A 4 8.10 -43.23 -5.60
C THR A 4 6.98 -42.27 -5.19
N MET A 5 6.72 -42.16 -3.90
CA MET A 5 5.81 -41.15 -3.36
C MET A 5 6.55 -39.82 -3.28
N SER A 6 6.50 -39.04 -4.36
CA SER A 6 7.05 -37.68 -4.41
C SER A 6 6.27 -36.79 -3.45
N LEU A 7 6.82 -36.57 -2.25
CA LEU A 7 6.33 -35.61 -1.28
C LEU A 7 6.60 -34.20 -1.82
N VAL A 8 5.63 -33.63 -2.54
CA VAL A 8 5.63 -32.20 -2.89
C VAL A 8 5.35 -31.45 -1.59
N MET A 9 6.41 -31.03 -0.89
CA MET A 9 6.26 -30.06 0.18
C MET A 9 5.75 -28.76 -0.46
N MET A 10 4.46 -28.46 -0.29
CA MET A 10 3.98 -27.11 -0.50
C MET A 10 4.71 -26.23 0.51
N LEU A 11 5.67 -25.42 0.04
CA LEU A 11 6.14 -24.26 0.78
C LEU A 11 4.96 -23.30 0.88
N ALA A 12 4.13 -23.48 1.90
CA ALA A 12 3.31 -22.39 2.40
C ALA A 12 4.31 -21.30 2.83
N ALA A 13 4.39 -20.22 2.06
CA ALA A 13 5.14 -19.05 2.48
C ALA A 13 4.53 -18.61 3.81
N ALA A 14 5.26 -18.83 4.90
CA ALA A 14 4.85 -18.32 6.20
C ALA A 14 4.63 -16.81 6.04
N PRO A 15 3.52 -16.25 6.54
CA PRO A 15 3.31 -14.81 6.50
C PRO A 15 4.53 -14.14 7.15
N SER A 16 5.12 -13.17 6.46
CA SER A 16 6.23 -12.40 7.00
C SER A 16 5.81 -11.79 8.34
N ALA A 17 6.66 -11.90 9.36
CA ALA A 17 6.35 -11.45 10.72
C ALA A 17 5.93 -9.96 10.83
N ASP A 18 6.21 -9.15 9.81
CA ASP A 18 5.78 -7.75 9.70
C ASP A 18 5.28 -7.42 8.28
N ALA A 19 4.23 -8.11 7.83
CA ALA A 19 3.62 -7.85 6.52
C ALA A 19 3.07 -6.41 6.42
N VAL A 20 2.49 -5.90 7.51
CA VAL A 20 1.93 -4.54 7.58
C VAL A 20 3.03 -3.48 7.46
N GLY A 21 4.12 -3.61 8.20
CA GLY A 21 5.25 -2.67 8.11
C GLY A 21 5.95 -2.71 6.75
N ALA A 22 6.09 -3.89 6.15
CA ALA A 22 6.62 -4.01 4.79
C ALA A 22 5.69 -3.34 3.74
N GLY A 23 4.38 -3.56 3.84
CA GLY A 23 3.37 -2.93 2.98
C GLY A 23 3.36 -1.41 3.12
N ARG A 24 3.36 -0.92 4.37
CA ARG A 24 3.43 0.51 4.71
C ARG A 24 4.66 1.19 4.09
N LYS A 25 5.82 0.56 4.22
CA LYS A 25 7.07 1.06 3.63
C LYS A 25 6.98 1.11 2.11
N ALA A 26 6.52 0.05 1.47
CA ALA A 26 6.43 -0.01 0.01
C ALA A 26 5.43 1.00 -0.56
N TYR A 27 4.28 1.18 0.11
CA TYR A 27 3.27 2.14 -0.29
C TYR A 27 3.77 3.58 -0.13
N SER A 28 4.28 3.95 1.05
CA SER A 28 4.83 5.31 1.29
C SER A 28 5.98 5.66 0.33
N GLN A 29 6.89 4.71 0.07
CA GLN A 29 7.96 4.91 -0.93
C GLN A 29 7.42 5.15 -2.34
N CYS A 30 6.37 4.43 -2.74
CA CYS A 30 5.74 4.64 -4.03
C CYS A 30 5.15 6.05 -4.15
N LEU A 31 4.39 6.49 -3.13
CA LEU A 31 3.77 7.81 -3.08
C LEU A 31 4.81 8.92 -3.17
N SER A 32 5.84 8.87 -2.32
CA SER A 32 6.93 9.86 -2.33
C SER A 32 7.66 9.93 -3.67
N ALA A 33 7.80 8.80 -4.37
CA ALA A 33 8.44 8.76 -5.69
C ALA A 33 7.63 9.51 -6.78
N GLN A 34 6.34 9.82 -6.55
CA GLN A 34 5.50 10.56 -7.50
C GLN A 34 5.60 12.08 -7.35
N VAL A 35 6.03 12.59 -6.20
CA VAL A 35 6.05 14.03 -5.91
C VAL A 35 6.93 14.78 -6.91
N LYS A 36 8.21 14.41 -7.02
CA LYS A 36 9.14 15.08 -7.93
C LYS A 36 8.67 15.02 -9.40
N PRO A 37 8.30 13.85 -9.96
CA PRO A 37 7.74 13.79 -11.32
C PRO A 37 6.52 14.68 -11.51
N GLY A 38 5.60 14.73 -10.53
CA GLY A 38 4.43 15.62 -10.59
C GLY A 38 4.83 17.09 -10.67
N LEU A 39 5.78 17.51 -9.84
CA LEU A 39 6.28 18.90 -9.82
C LEU A 39 7.02 19.25 -11.11
N ASP A 40 7.88 18.35 -11.61
CA ASP A 40 8.64 18.56 -12.85
C ASP A 40 7.69 18.70 -14.06
N LYS A 41 6.59 17.92 -14.08
CA LYS A 41 5.52 18.03 -15.09
C LYS A 41 4.54 19.17 -14.83
N LYS A 42 4.60 19.81 -13.66
CA LYS A 42 3.64 20.84 -13.20
C LYS A 42 2.20 20.34 -13.22
N LEU A 43 1.97 19.12 -12.75
CA LEU A 43 0.62 18.54 -12.74
C LEU A 43 -0.32 19.38 -11.85
N PRO A 44 -1.53 19.71 -12.33
CA PRO A 44 -2.59 20.17 -11.45
C PRO A 44 -2.85 19.15 -10.34
N LEU A 45 -3.28 19.60 -9.16
CA LEU A 45 -3.44 18.75 -7.98
C LEU A 45 -4.28 17.48 -8.24
N GLY A 46 -5.42 17.63 -8.90
CA GLY A 46 -6.29 16.49 -9.23
C GLY A 46 -5.63 15.49 -10.18
N GLU A 47 -4.78 15.96 -11.09
CA GLU A 47 -4.03 15.08 -12.01
C GLU A 47 -2.90 14.36 -11.28
N PHE A 48 -2.17 15.05 -10.40
CA PHE A 48 -1.18 14.44 -9.52
C PHE A 48 -1.80 13.32 -8.67
N GLN A 49 -2.92 13.59 -8.01
CA GLN A 49 -3.62 12.59 -7.19
C GLN A 49 -4.05 11.37 -8.02
N SER A 50 -4.58 11.59 -9.24
CA SER A 50 -5.00 10.51 -10.14
C SER A 50 -3.81 9.67 -10.63
N GLU A 51 -2.74 10.31 -11.12
CA GLU A 51 -1.53 9.63 -11.58
C GLU A 51 -0.87 8.83 -10.45
N MET A 52 -0.78 9.44 -9.26
CA MET A 52 -0.17 8.81 -8.08
C MET A 52 -0.96 7.58 -7.63
N LYS A 53 -2.28 7.69 -7.48
CA LYS A 53 -3.15 6.55 -7.12
C LYS A 53 -3.00 5.42 -8.13
N LYS A 54 -3.00 5.75 -9.43
CA LYS A 54 -2.78 4.75 -10.49
C LYS A 54 -1.41 4.10 -10.41
N ALA A 55 -0.34 4.87 -10.18
CA ALA A 55 1.03 4.37 -10.11
C ALA A 55 1.26 3.47 -8.88
N CYS A 56 0.53 3.71 -7.79
CA CYS A 56 0.73 3.02 -6.51
C CYS A 56 -0.34 1.98 -6.17
N ALA A 57 -1.32 1.74 -7.06
CA ALA A 57 -2.46 0.84 -6.81
C ALA A 57 -2.06 -0.56 -6.33
N ASP A 58 -1.04 -1.18 -6.94
CA ASP A 58 -0.57 -2.50 -6.52
C ASP A 58 0.00 -2.51 -5.10
N LYS A 59 0.68 -1.42 -4.71
CA LYS A 59 1.29 -1.29 -3.38
C LYS A 59 0.24 -0.95 -2.33
N GLU A 60 -0.73 -0.13 -2.68
CA GLU A 60 -1.91 0.14 -1.87
C GLU A 60 -2.68 -1.15 -1.60
N ALA A 61 -2.99 -1.93 -2.64
CA ALA A 61 -3.71 -3.20 -2.51
C ALA A 61 -2.97 -4.20 -1.61
N ALA A 62 -1.65 -4.32 -1.76
CA ALA A 62 -0.83 -5.18 -0.91
C ALA A 62 -0.82 -4.71 0.56
N PHE A 63 -0.72 -3.40 0.79
CA PHE A 63 -0.74 -2.84 2.13
C PHE A 63 -2.10 -3.04 2.81
N ARG A 64 -3.20 -2.75 2.10
CA ARG A 64 -4.57 -2.99 2.57
C ARG A 64 -4.80 -4.46 2.91
N ALA A 65 -4.36 -5.37 2.06
CA ALA A 65 -4.50 -6.80 2.31
C ALA A 65 -3.73 -7.25 3.57
N ALA A 66 -2.55 -6.67 3.83
CA ALA A 66 -1.78 -6.96 5.03
C ALA A 66 -2.45 -6.44 6.31
N ILE A 67 -3.03 -5.24 6.27
CA ILE A 67 -3.82 -4.68 7.38
C ILE A 67 -5.02 -5.59 7.66
N VAL A 68 -5.84 -5.85 6.65
CA VAL A 68 -7.05 -6.67 6.80
C VAL A 68 -6.73 -8.05 7.35
N ALA A 69 -5.66 -8.69 6.88
CA ALA A 69 -5.23 -9.99 7.38
C ALA A 69 -4.81 -9.95 8.87
N THR A 70 -4.12 -8.89 9.28
CA THR A 70 -3.63 -8.71 10.65
C THR A 70 -4.79 -8.40 11.60
N ASP A 71 -5.64 -7.44 11.26
CA ASP A 71 -6.78 -7.04 12.08
C ASP A 71 -7.75 -8.20 12.32
N LYS A 72 -7.97 -9.02 11.29
CA LYS A 72 -8.79 -10.24 11.42
C LYS A 72 -8.13 -11.29 12.31
N ALA A 73 -6.80 -11.42 12.27
CA ALA A 73 -6.08 -12.28 13.18
C ALA A 73 -6.18 -11.79 14.64
N ASP A 74 -6.31 -10.48 14.83
CA ASP A 74 -6.50 -9.81 16.12
C ASP A 74 -7.97 -9.75 16.56
N GLY A 75 -8.90 -10.27 15.75
CA GLY A 75 -10.31 -10.48 16.10
C GLY A 75 -11.29 -9.41 15.61
N MET A 76 -10.85 -8.47 14.77
CA MET A 76 -11.77 -7.52 14.12
C MET A 76 -12.69 -8.20 13.12
N SER A 77 -13.89 -7.64 12.93
CA SER A 77 -14.75 -8.07 11.82
C SER A 77 -14.17 -7.65 10.47
N GLU A 78 -14.58 -8.34 9.40
CA GLU A 78 -14.18 -7.98 8.02
C GLU A 78 -14.46 -6.50 7.72
N LYS A 79 -15.60 -5.98 8.18
CA LYS A 79 -16.00 -4.59 7.94
C LYS A 79 -15.08 -3.60 8.66
N GLU A 80 -14.74 -3.88 9.92
CA GLU A 80 -13.86 -3.03 10.72
C GLU A 80 -12.43 -3.04 10.15
N ALA A 81 -11.92 -4.22 9.80
CA ALA A 81 -10.61 -4.37 9.19
C ALA A 81 -10.50 -3.66 7.82
N GLN A 82 -11.57 -3.70 7.01
CA GLN A 82 -11.60 -2.94 5.76
C GLN A 82 -11.62 -1.43 6.00
N ALA A 83 -12.37 -0.96 7.00
CA ALA A 83 -12.41 0.46 7.36
C ALA A 83 -11.06 0.95 7.89
N ASP A 84 -10.36 0.16 8.72
CA ASP A 84 -9.02 0.52 9.19
C ASP A 84 -8.02 0.60 8.02
N ALA A 85 -8.09 -0.34 7.06
CA ALA A 85 -7.28 -0.28 5.86
C ALA A 85 -7.58 0.95 4.98
N ASP A 86 -8.86 1.35 4.89
CA ASP A 86 -9.29 2.59 4.22
C ASP A 86 -8.69 3.82 4.91
N ASP A 87 -8.86 3.93 6.23
CA ASP A 87 -8.40 5.08 7.02
C ASP A 87 -6.86 5.20 6.96
N GLN A 88 -6.13 4.10 7.18
CA GLN A 88 -4.67 4.11 7.11
C GLN A 88 -4.18 4.51 5.71
N THR A 89 -4.80 4.04 4.63
CA THR A 89 -4.37 4.42 3.27
C THR A 89 -4.70 5.87 2.94
N ALA A 90 -5.85 6.38 3.39
CA ALA A 90 -6.26 7.76 3.23
C ALA A 90 -5.28 8.73 3.90
N GLU A 91 -4.81 8.44 5.12
CA GLU A 91 -3.83 9.29 5.82
C GLU A 91 -2.54 9.52 5.02
N TYR A 92 -2.03 8.48 4.33
CA TYR A 92 -0.84 8.64 3.48
C TYR A 92 -1.14 9.47 2.23
N ILE A 93 -2.33 9.32 1.64
CA ILE A 93 -2.76 10.08 0.46
C ILE A 93 -2.92 11.55 0.82
N ASP A 94 -3.53 11.85 1.97
CA ASP A 94 -3.72 13.22 2.44
C ASP A 94 -2.38 13.89 2.73
N LYS A 95 -1.48 13.17 3.42
CA LYS A 95 -0.14 13.67 3.73
C LYS A 95 0.66 14.00 2.47
N ILE A 96 0.70 13.10 1.50
CA ILE A 96 1.50 13.31 0.27
C ILE A 96 0.86 14.36 -0.65
N THR A 97 -0.47 14.48 -0.62
CA THR A 97 -1.19 15.57 -1.31
C THR A 97 -0.81 16.91 -0.71
N ALA A 98 -0.85 17.04 0.62
CA ALA A 98 -0.46 18.28 1.30
C ALA A 98 1.01 18.66 1.04
N GLU A 99 1.91 17.68 1.07
CA GLU A 99 3.33 17.88 0.71
C GLU A 99 3.49 18.41 -0.72
N TYR A 100 2.75 17.84 -1.68
CA TYR A 100 2.76 18.30 -3.07
C TYR A 100 2.25 19.74 -3.21
N GLU A 101 1.14 20.08 -2.54
CA GLU A 101 0.58 21.43 -2.54
C GLU A 101 1.57 22.46 -1.96
N ASP A 102 2.22 22.12 -0.84
CA ASP A 102 3.21 22.98 -0.21
C ASP A 102 4.40 23.26 -1.14
N TYR A 103 4.89 22.26 -1.89
CA TYR A 103 5.96 22.44 -2.87
C TYR A 103 5.53 23.19 -4.13
N ASN A 104 4.25 23.15 -4.48
CA ASN A 104 3.72 23.81 -5.67
C ASN A 104 3.21 25.24 -5.39
N ARG A 105 3.27 25.70 -4.13
CA ARG A 105 2.86 27.05 -3.74
C ARG A 105 3.83 28.09 -4.34
N PRO A 106 3.33 29.13 -5.05
CA PRO A 106 4.17 30.23 -5.51
C PRO A 106 4.86 30.92 -4.32
N SER A 107 6.16 31.19 -4.47
CA SER A 107 6.94 32.01 -3.52
C SER A 107 6.58 33.49 -3.60
#